data_AF-A0A7K7Y6B2-F1
#
_entry.id   AF-A0A7K7Y6B2-F1
#
_cell.length_a   1.000
_cell.length_b   1.000
_cell.length_c   1.000
_cell.angle_alpha   90.00
_cell.angle_beta   90.00
_cell.angle_gamma   90.00
#
_symmetry.space_group_name_H-M   'P 1'
#
loop_
_entity.id
_entity.type
_entity.pdbx_description
1 polymer ?
#
loop_
_entity_poly.entity_id
_entity_poly.type
_entity_poly.pdbx_seq_one_letter_code
_entity_poly.pdbx_strand_id
1 'polypeptide(L)'
;KADKAALGSKVDCSTFEENMEELDERMQELQNQISGQEENFIQAHLQLSDSMEEKLDRLELKAFRKRLENSWNRSIEELEKRMTADTGAGIKKQLPVPFTCLSCDRMVTMHVPGQ
;
A
#
# COMPACT_ATOMS: atom_id res chain seq x y z
N LYS A 1 34.59 -23.93 -67.52
CA LYS A 1 35.68 -23.07 -66.99
C LYS A 1 35.10 -21.67 -66.90
N ALA A 2 34.86 -21.14 -65.71
CA ALA A 2 34.26 -19.81 -65.56
C ALA A 2 35.25 -18.73 -66.01
N ASP A 3 34.78 -17.77 -66.78
CA ASP A 3 35.61 -16.73 -67.39
C ASP A 3 36.04 -15.71 -66.33
N LYS A 4 37.34 -15.64 -66.05
CA LYS A 4 37.91 -14.82 -64.96
C LYS A 4 37.65 -13.33 -65.19
N ALA A 5 37.55 -12.90 -66.44
CA ALA A 5 37.20 -11.53 -66.82
C ALA A 5 35.73 -11.20 -66.53
N ALA A 6 34.82 -12.18 -66.65
CA ALA A 6 33.38 -12.00 -66.37
C ALA A 6 33.06 -11.89 -64.87
N LEU A 7 34.02 -12.20 -64.00
CA LEU A 7 33.90 -12.05 -62.54
C LEU A 7 34.28 -10.65 -62.05
N GLY A 8 35.19 -9.97 -62.74
CA GLY A 8 35.72 -8.66 -62.31
C GLY A 8 34.75 -7.49 -62.44
N SER A 9 33.66 -7.62 -63.21
CA SER A 9 32.65 -6.55 -63.37
C SER A 9 31.31 -6.86 -62.70
N LYS A 10 31.21 -7.94 -61.92
CA LYS A 10 29.92 -8.42 -61.39
C LYS A 10 29.43 -7.62 -60.17
N VAL A 11 30.37 -7.06 -59.43
CA VAL A 11 30.14 -6.09 -58.36
C VAL A 11 31.31 -5.12 -58.46
N ASP A 12 31.02 -3.83 -58.61
CA ASP A 12 32.03 -2.81 -58.47
C ASP A 12 32.44 -2.74 -56.99
N CYS A 13 33.72 -3.01 -56.71
CA CYS A 13 34.21 -3.04 -55.33
C CYS A 13 33.98 -1.70 -54.62
N SER A 14 34.09 -0.58 -55.33
CA SER A 14 33.87 0.75 -54.72
C SER A 14 32.42 0.93 -54.30
N THR A 15 31.47 0.55 -55.17
CA THR A 15 30.03 0.59 -54.86
C THR A 15 29.69 -0.31 -53.67
N PHE A 16 30.32 -1.48 -53.55
CA PHE A 16 30.09 -2.36 -52.39
C PHE A 16 30.63 -1.77 -51.10
N GLU A 17 31.80 -1.16 -51.16
CA GLU A 17 32.48 -0.54 -50.01
C GLU A 17 31.71 0.70 -49.52
N GLU A 18 31.25 1.56 -50.44
CA GLU A 18 30.37 2.70 -50.15
C GLU A 18 29.05 2.26 -49.48
N ASN A 19 28.40 1.21 -50.01
CA ASN A 19 27.17 0.68 -49.41
C ASN A 19 27.42 0.06 -48.03
N MET A 20 28.60 -0.50 -47.80
CA MET A 20 28.96 -1.07 -46.50
C MET A 20 29.22 0.01 -45.47
N GLU A 21 29.89 1.11 -45.85
CA GLU A 21 30.07 2.29 -45.00
C GLU A 21 28.73 2.94 -44.64
N GLU A 22 27.84 3.16 -45.62
CA GLU A 22 26.50 3.72 -45.37
C GLU A 22 25.68 2.82 -44.41
N LEU A 23 25.81 1.50 -44.55
CA LEU A 23 25.15 0.55 -43.67
C LEU A 23 25.72 0.59 -42.24
N ASP A 24 27.04 0.71 -42.09
CA ASP A 24 27.70 0.80 -40.79
C ASP A 24 27.29 2.09 -40.05
N GLU A 25 27.27 3.23 -40.74
CA GLU A 25 26.80 4.51 -40.17
C GLU A 25 25.36 4.41 -39.66
N ARG A 26 24.45 3.81 -40.45
CA ARG A 26 23.06 3.59 -40.04
C ARG A 26 22.95 2.66 -38.85
N MET A 27 23.76 1.60 -38.79
CA MET A 27 23.75 0.68 -37.65
C MET A 27 24.25 1.35 -36.38
N GLN A 28 25.29 2.20 -36.47
CA GLN A 28 25.78 2.98 -35.34
C GLN A 28 24.74 4.00 -34.86
N GLU A 29 24.04 4.68 -35.78
CA GLU A 29 22.96 5.61 -35.42
C GLU A 29 21.83 4.90 -34.67
N LEU A 30 21.36 3.77 -35.19
CA LEU A 30 20.34 2.95 -34.54
C LEU A 30 20.78 2.47 -33.15
N GLN A 31 22.04 2.04 -33.02
CA GLN A 31 22.58 1.60 -31.74
C GLN A 31 22.58 2.75 -30.72
N ASN A 32 23.02 3.94 -31.11
CA ASN A 32 23.00 5.13 -30.24
C ASN A 32 21.57 5.51 -29.80
N GLN A 33 20.59 5.40 -30.70
CA GLN A 33 19.19 5.66 -30.37
C GLN A 33 18.62 4.64 -29.38
N ILE A 34 18.93 3.35 -29.59
CA ILE A 34 18.46 2.27 -28.71
C ILE A 34 19.10 2.38 -27.31
N SER A 35 20.42 2.59 -27.24
CA SER A 35 21.11 2.75 -25.97
C SER A 35 20.62 3.98 -25.19
N GLY A 36 20.37 5.10 -25.88
CA GLY A 36 19.77 6.28 -25.25
C GLY A 36 18.33 6.05 -24.75
N GLN A 37 17.55 5.17 -25.40
CA GLN A 37 16.21 4.82 -24.93
C GLN A 37 16.23 3.91 -23.69
N GLU A 38 17.18 2.97 -23.60
CA GLU A 38 17.27 2.03 -22.49
C GLU A 38 17.47 2.76 -21.14
N GLU A 39 18.38 3.74 -21.11
CA GLU A 39 18.69 4.49 -19.90
C GLU A 39 17.50 5.35 -19.44
N ASN A 40 16.82 6.02 -20.38
CA ASN A 40 15.59 6.76 -20.11
C ASN A 40 14.46 5.86 -19.60
N PHE A 41 14.34 4.65 -20.16
CA PHE A 41 13.34 3.68 -19.73
C PHE A 41 13.61 3.19 -18.31
N ILE A 42 14.86 2.88 -17.97
CA ILE A 42 15.27 2.50 -16.61
C ILE A 42 14.95 3.62 -15.62
N GLN A 43 15.26 4.87 -15.98
CA GLN A 43 14.97 6.02 -15.13
C GLN A 43 13.46 6.22 -14.91
N ALA A 44 12.66 6.13 -15.97
CA ALA A 44 11.21 6.25 -15.88
C ALA A 44 10.60 5.12 -15.03
N HIS A 45 11.13 3.90 -15.15
CA HIS A 45 10.72 2.76 -14.33
C HIS A 45 11.02 2.98 -12.85
N LEU A 46 12.22 3.46 -12.51
CA LEU A 46 12.60 3.77 -11.12
C LEU A 46 11.70 4.84 -10.51
N GLN A 47 11.48 5.95 -11.21
CA GLN A 47 10.59 7.02 -10.74
C GLN A 47 9.15 6.54 -10.51
N LEU A 48 8.64 5.69 -11.40
CA LEU A 48 7.32 5.09 -11.24
C LEU A 48 7.28 4.17 -10.01
N SER A 49 8.30 3.33 -9.83
CA SER A 49 8.42 2.42 -8.69
C SER A 49 8.44 3.19 -7.37
N ASP A 50 9.27 4.23 -7.25
CA ASP A 50 9.38 5.07 -6.06
C ASP A 50 8.05 5.78 -5.74
N SER A 51 7.39 6.35 -6.75
CA SER A 51 6.08 6.99 -6.56
C SER A 51 5.01 5.98 -6.14
N MET A 52 5.09 4.75 -6.62
CA MET A 52 4.16 3.69 -6.27
C MET A 52 4.41 3.19 -4.85
N GLU A 53 5.67 3.04 -4.44
CA GLU A 53 6.05 2.71 -3.06
C GLU A 53 5.61 3.80 -2.08
N GLU A 54 5.83 5.08 -2.39
CA GLU A 54 5.36 6.21 -1.58
C GLU A 54 3.82 6.22 -1.44
N LYS A 55 3.11 5.97 -2.55
CA LYS A 55 1.63 5.87 -2.55
C LYS A 55 1.12 4.64 -1.82
N LEU A 56 1.86 3.55 -1.77
CA LEU A 56 1.50 2.32 -1.08
C LEU A 56 1.85 2.37 0.42
N ASP A 57 2.96 3.02 0.77
CA ASP A 57 3.38 3.14 2.17
C ASP A 57 2.46 4.07 2.98
N ARG A 58 1.62 4.89 2.30
CA ARG A 58 0.61 5.81 2.88
C ARG A 58 0.90 6.09 4.34
N LEU A 59 1.99 6.80 4.63
CA LEU A 59 2.44 7.05 5.99
C LEU A 59 1.32 7.63 6.86
N GLU A 60 0.42 8.39 6.24
CA GLU A 60 -0.83 8.88 6.81
C GLU A 60 -1.76 7.78 7.32
N LEU A 61 -1.91 6.67 6.59
CA LEU A 61 -2.71 5.51 6.97
C LEU A 61 -2.10 4.79 8.18
N LYS A 62 -0.76 4.66 8.21
CA LYS A 62 -0.03 4.09 9.35
C LYS A 62 -0.17 4.98 10.60
N ALA A 63 -0.02 6.30 10.41
CA ALA A 63 -0.24 7.28 11.47
C ALA A 63 -1.71 7.31 11.95
N PHE A 64 -2.66 7.15 11.05
CA PHE A 64 -4.09 7.08 11.36
C PHE A 64 -4.45 5.80 12.13
N ARG A 65 -3.94 4.64 11.68
CA ARG A 65 -4.09 3.36 12.40
C ARG A 65 -3.55 3.45 13.83
N LYS A 66 -2.36 4.03 14.02
CA LYS A 66 -1.76 4.22 15.35
C LYS A 66 -2.62 5.12 16.25
N ARG A 67 -3.23 6.17 15.70
CA ARG A 67 -4.17 7.03 16.45
C ARG A 67 -5.42 6.29 16.89
N LEU A 68 -6.02 5.46 16.03
CA LEU A 68 -7.17 4.64 16.37
C LEU A 68 -6.85 3.63 17.48
N GLU A 69 -5.73 2.92 17.35
CA GLU A 69 -5.28 1.94 18.35
C GLU A 69 -5.05 2.58 19.72
N ASN A 70 -4.38 3.74 19.76
CA ASN A 70 -4.20 4.50 21.00
C ASN A 70 -5.53 4.95 21.62
N SER A 71 -6.48 5.40 20.79
CA SER A 71 -7.81 5.83 21.27
C SER A 71 -8.63 4.66 21.80
N TRP A 72 -8.52 3.50 21.15
CA TRP A 72 -9.18 2.27 21.57
C TRP A 72 -8.64 1.80 22.92
N ASN A 73 -7.32 1.72 23.06
CA ASN A 73 -6.67 1.29 24.31
C ASN A 73 -7.05 2.20 25.48
N ARG A 74 -7.06 3.52 25.28
CA ARG A 74 -7.51 4.48 26.31
C ARG A 74 -8.97 4.25 26.72
N SER A 75 -9.84 4.00 25.76
CA SER A 75 -11.27 3.75 26.04
C SER A 75 -11.47 2.47 26.85
N ILE A 76 -10.72 1.42 26.54
CA ILE A 76 -10.75 0.15 27.29
C ILE A 76 -10.21 0.34 28.70
N GLU A 77 -9.05 0.98 28.86
CA GLU A 77 -8.49 1.27 30.18
C GLU A 77 -9.44 2.10 31.06
N GLU A 78 -10.11 3.09 30.47
CA GLU A 78 -11.10 3.90 31.18
C GLU A 78 -12.33 3.08 31.58
N LEU A 79 -12.81 2.22 30.68
CA LEU A 79 -13.93 1.32 30.95
C LEU A 79 -13.59 0.34 32.08
N GLU A 80 -12.41 -0.28 32.05
CA GLU A 80 -11.92 -1.17 33.10
C GLU A 80 -11.82 -0.47 34.44
N LYS A 81 -11.29 0.76 34.48
CA LYS A 81 -11.24 1.58 35.70
C LYS A 81 -12.63 1.88 36.26
N ARG A 82 -13.58 2.24 35.39
CA ARG A 82 -14.98 2.48 35.81
C ARG A 82 -15.62 1.21 36.36
N MET A 83 -15.44 0.09 35.67
CA MET A 83 -15.99 -1.20 36.11
C MET A 83 -15.40 -1.64 37.45
N THR A 84 -14.08 -1.52 37.63
CA THR A 84 -13.40 -1.89 38.89
C THR A 84 -13.72 -0.94 40.03
N ALA A 85 -13.89 0.37 39.77
CA ALA A 85 -14.36 1.34 40.76
C ALA A 85 -15.80 1.04 41.22
N ASP A 86 -16.70 0.68 40.29
CA ASP A 86 -18.08 0.26 40.59
C ASP A 86 -18.19 -1.16 41.16
N THR A 87 -17.12 -1.95 41.13
CA THR A 87 -17.12 -3.30 41.74
C THR A 87 -17.05 -3.23 43.27
N GLY A 88 -16.56 -2.12 43.84
CA GLY A 88 -16.59 -1.87 45.29
C GLY A 88 -17.98 -1.46 45.82
N ALA A 89 -18.80 -0.84 44.99
CA ALA A 89 -20.18 -0.49 45.27
C ALA A 89 -21.08 -1.24 44.29
N GLY A 90 -21.07 -2.58 44.38
CA GLY A 90 -21.71 -3.48 43.41
C GLY A 90 -22.99 -2.91 42.86
N ILE A 91 -23.06 -2.76 41.53
CA ILE A 91 -24.12 -2.07 40.77
C ILE A 91 -25.50 -2.39 41.38
N LYS A 92 -25.93 -1.56 42.33
CA LYS A 92 -27.31 -1.55 42.78
C LYS A 92 -28.02 -0.68 41.77
N LYS A 93 -28.40 -1.28 40.64
CA LYS A 93 -29.49 -0.70 39.83
C LYS A 93 -30.59 -0.39 40.85
N GLN A 94 -30.87 0.90 41.07
CA GLN A 94 -31.96 1.29 41.95
C GLN A 94 -33.23 0.73 41.32
N LEU A 95 -33.68 -0.40 41.84
CA LEU A 95 -34.90 -1.04 41.39
C LEU A 95 -36.02 -0.05 41.70
N PRO A 96 -36.86 0.33 40.71
CA PRO A 96 -38.03 1.12 40.98
C PRO A 96 -38.87 0.43 42.06
N VAL A 97 -39.08 1.12 43.17
CA VAL A 97 -40.01 0.67 44.23
C VAL A 97 -41.40 1.18 43.86
N PRO A 98 -42.48 0.40 44.05
CA PRO A 98 -42.55 -0.97 44.57
C PRO A 98 -42.44 -2.05 43.48
N PHE A 99 -41.92 -3.23 43.86
CA PHE A 99 -41.90 -4.44 43.03
C PHE A 99 -42.74 -5.55 43.66
N THR A 100 -43.18 -6.50 42.85
CA THR A 100 -44.00 -7.64 43.28
C THR A 100 -43.12 -8.87 43.55
N CYS A 101 -43.30 -9.52 44.70
CA CYS A 101 -42.61 -10.76 45.04
C CYS A 101 -43.12 -11.91 44.15
N LEU A 102 -42.26 -12.50 43.33
CA LEU A 102 -42.64 -13.59 42.42
C LEU A 102 -43.14 -14.87 43.12
N SER A 103 -42.80 -15.04 44.41
CA SER A 103 -43.20 -16.24 45.17
C SER A 103 -44.56 -16.12 45.84
N CYS A 104 -45.05 -14.90 46.10
CA CYS A 104 -46.29 -14.70 46.84
C CYS A 104 -47.17 -13.55 46.30
N ASP A 105 -46.78 -12.94 45.19
CA ASP A 105 -47.41 -11.81 44.52
C ASP A 105 -47.70 -10.59 45.40
N ARG A 106 -47.01 -10.47 46.55
CA ARG A 106 -47.14 -9.32 47.44
C ARG A 106 -46.21 -8.19 47.00
N MET A 107 -46.71 -6.95 47.04
CA MET A 107 -45.86 -5.78 46.87
C MET A 107 -44.89 -5.66 48.03
N VAL A 108 -43.59 -5.55 47.72
CA VAL A 108 -42.52 -5.41 48.70
C VAL A 108 -41.90 -4.03 48.56
N THR A 109 -41.80 -3.34 49.69
CA THR A 109 -41.13 -2.05 49.81
C THR A 109 -39.85 -2.29 50.59
N MET A 110 -38.68 -2.18 49.94
CA MET A 110 -37.41 -2.18 50.66
C MET A 110 -36.94 -0.73 50.85
N HIS A 111 -36.62 -0.36 52.09
CA HIS A 111 -35.98 0.91 52.39
C HIS A 111 -34.49 0.77 52.10
N VAL A 112 -33.95 1.63 51.23
CA VAL A 112 -32.52 1.62 50.90
C VAL A 112 -31.76 2.28 52.07
N PRO A 113 -30.82 1.61 52.75
CA PRO A 113 -30.02 2.27 53.77
C PRO A 113 -29.05 3.25 53.11
N GLY A 114 -29.16 4.54 53.46
CA GLY A 114 -28.26 5.59 52.97
C GLY A 114 -28.95 6.90 52.55
N GLN A 115 -29.97 7.34 53.28
CA GLN A 115 -30.47 8.71 53.21
C GLN A 115 -30.16 9.44 54.51
#